data_AF-A0A969FUT7-F1
#
_entry.id   AF-A0A969FUT7-F1
#
_cell.length_a   1.000
_cell.length_b   1.000
_cell.length_c   1.000
_cell.angle_alpha   90.00
_cell.angle_beta   90.00
_cell.angle_gamma   90.00
#
_symmetry.space_group_name_H-M   'P 1'
#
loop_
_entity.id
_entity.type
_entity.pdbx_description
1 polymer ?
#
loop_
_entity_poly.entity_id
_entity_poly.type
_entity_poly.pdbx_seq_one_letter_code
_entity_poly.pdbx_strand_id
1 'polypeptide(L)'
;MKEREIAQALAEREGGRCEVKTPVGRIDVLTSKYVYEVKGATEWKGAMGQVLAYQSYYPNHKPRLYLYGKPAITKKLIEEQCKIPVRVLLQRIPDTQGRIQALVREGFCRNRGNAQAVVVLSEQHERNSDRLLVRTGVRDGHLRSPPSDQLGQADVDAVVQTIRTVFQRVAEADQRAIALVEVGLCTTLAQAQSVGERLSK
;
A
#
# COMPACT_ATOMS: atom_id res chain seq x y z
N MET A 1 -15.95 23.42 -18.76
CA MET A 1 -14.72 24.09 -18.30
C MET A 1 -13.56 23.31 -18.84
N LYS A 2 -12.60 23.95 -19.50
CA LYS A 2 -11.45 23.27 -20.10
C LYS A 2 -10.37 23.07 -19.04
N GLU A 3 -9.61 21.97 -19.13
CA GLU A 3 -8.53 21.61 -18.18
C GLU A 3 -7.58 22.77 -17.87
N ARG A 4 -7.17 23.50 -18.92
CA ARG A 4 -6.31 24.68 -18.82
C ARG A 4 -6.89 25.80 -17.96
N GLU A 5 -8.20 26.04 -18.02
CA GLU A 5 -8.86 27.07 -17.20
C GLU A 5 -8.83 26.68 -15.72
N ILE A 6 -9.01 25.38 -15.44
CA ILE A 6 -8.95 24.84 -14.08
C ILE A 6 -7.52 24.91 -13.54
N ALA A 7 -6.52 24.57 -14.35
CA ALA A 7 -5.11 24.69 -13.99
C ALA A 7 -4.74 26.15 -13.70
N GLN A 8 -5.18 27.09 -14.54
CA GLN A 8 -4.97 28.52 -14.34
C GLN A 8 -5.55 28.99 -13.00
N ALA A 9 -6.82 28.67 -12.73
CA ALA A 9 -7.49 29.04 -11.48
C ALA A 9 -6.82 28.39 -10.25
N LEU A 10 -6.35 27.14 -10.38
CA LEU A 10 -5.61 26.45 -9.34
C LEU A 10 -4.25 27.13 -9.08
N ALA A 11 -3.53 27.51 -10.13
CA ALA A 11 -2.25 28.20 -10.00
C ALA A 11 -2.42 29.56 -9.32
N GLU A 12 -3.42 30.35 -9.70
CA GLU A 12 -3.74 31.63 -9.05
C GLU A 12 -4.05 31.44 -7.57
N ARG A 13 -4.88 30.43 -7.23
CA ARG A 13 -5.25 30.13 -5.84
C ARG A 13 -4.06 29.69 -4.98
N GLU A 14 -3.15 28.91 -5.55
CA GLU A 14 -2.06 28.26 -4.80
C GLU A 14 -0.70 28.98 -4.96
N GLY A 15 -0.65 30.12 -5.68
CA GLY A 15 0.59 30.83 -5.97
C GLY A 15 1.55 30.04 -6.85
N GLY A 16 1.01 29.30 -7.83
CA GLY A 16 1.75 28.43 -8.75
C GLY A 16 1.99 29.01 -10.13
N ARG A 17 2.73 28.25 -10.95
CA ARG A 17 2.96 28.51 -12.38
C ARG A 17 2.39 27.36 -13.19
N CYS A 18 1.75 27.66 -14.32
CA CYS A 18 1.23 26.64 -15.22
C CYS A 18 2.25 26.19 -16.27
N GLU A 19 2.02 25.02 -16.88
CA GLU A 19 2.70 24.53 -18.08
C GLU A 19 4.23 24.48 -17.97
N VAL A 20 4.73 24.10 -16.79
CA VAL A 20 6.17 24.10 -16.51
C VAL A 20 6.83 22.92 -17.22
N LYS A 21 7.76 23.23 -18.11
CA LYS A 21 8.44 22.25 -18.97
C LYS A 21 9.37 21.34 -18.16
N THR A 22 9.30 20.05 -18.42
CA THR A 22 10.26 19.02 -17.99
C THR A 22 10.78 18.25 -19.21
N PRO A 23 11.83 17.41 -19.08
CA PRO A 23 12.29 16.57 -20.18
C PRO A 23 11.25 15.57 -20.72
N VAL A 24 10.23 15.24 -19.92
CA VAL A 24 9.22 14.21 -20.25
C VAL A 24 7.80 14.77 -20.39
N GLY A 25 7.64 16.09 -20.42
CA GLY A 25 6.34 16.72 -20.61
C GLY A 25 6.23 18.11 -19.99
N ARG A 26 5.01 18.46 -19.56
CA ARG A 26 4.70 19.74 -18.92
C ARG A 26 3.86 19.48 -17.69
N ILE A 27 4.24 20.11 -16.58
CA ILE A 27 3.47 20.09 -15.33
C ILE A 27 2.32 21.08 -15.46
N ASP A 28 1.10 20.66 -15.13
CA ASP A 28 -0.07 21.52 -15.20
C ASP A 28 0.04 22.70 -14.24
N VAL A 29 0.36 22.45 -12.96
CA VAL A 29 0.63 23.52 -11.98
C VAL A 29 1.80 23.15 -11.05
N LEU A 30 2.81 24.01 -11.00
CA LEU A 30 3.94 23.90 -10.08
C LEU A 30 3.89 25.03 -9.05
N THR A 31 3.83 24.69 -7.77
CA THR A 31 3.95 25.66 -6.65
C THR A 31 5.30 25.50 -5.96
N SER A 32 5.54 26.25 -4.87
CA SER A 32 6.72 26.04 -4.03
C SER A 32 6.75 24.71 -3.27
N LYS A 33 5.63 23.96 -3.26
CA LYS A 33 5.48 22.73 -2.45
C LYS A 33 4.93 21.55 -3.22
N TYR A 34 4.24 21.78 -4.34
CA TYR A 34 3.46 20.76 -5.03
C TYR A 34 3.73 20.74 -6.53
N VAL A 35 3.75 19.53 -7.08
CA VAL A 35 3.55 19.25 -8.51
C VAL A 35 2.12 18.78 -8.65
N TYR A 36 1.30 19.55 -9.35
CA TYR A 36 -0.08 19.20 -9.62
C TYR A 36 -0.24 18.65 -11.04
N GLU A 37 -1.06 17.61 -11.15
CA GLU A 37 -1.69 17.20 -12.41
C GLU A 37 -3.19 17.41 -12.29
N VAL A 38 -3.76 18.11 -13.26
CA VAL A 38 -5.17 18.50 -13.35
C VAL A 38 -5.82 17.64 -14.42
N LYS A 39 -6.81 16.83 -14.05
CA LYS A 39 -7.42 15.89 -14.99
C LYS A 39 -8.90 15.67 -14.71
N GLY A 40 -9.65 15.28 -15.74
CA GLY A 40 -10.98 14.73 -15.56
C GLY A 40 -10.94 13.52 -14.63
N ALA A 41 -11.91 13.39 -13.72
CA ALA A 41 -11.90 12.36 -12.68
C ALA A 41 -11.93 10.92 -13.23
N THR A 42 -12.37 10.71 -14.48
CA THR A 42 -12.33 9.43 -15.19
C THR A 42 -10.92 9.03 -15.64
N GLU A 43 -10.00 9.99 -15.75
CA GLU A 43 -8.63 9.81 -16.27
C GLU A 43 -7.59 9.81 -15.14
N TRP A 44 -8.01 9.65 -13.89
CA TRP A 44 -7.16 9.74 -12.70
C TRP A 44 -5.94 8.81 -12.71
N LYS A 45 -6.03 7.65 -13.38
CA LYS A 45 -4.90 6.70 -13.50
C LYS A 45 -3.76 7.27 -14.35
N GLY A 46 -4.11 7.91 -15.48
CA GLY A 46 -3.15 8.60 -16.33
C GLY A 46 -2.51 9.76 -15.58
N ALA A 47 -3.35 10.55 -14.90
CA ALA A 47 -2.88 11.67 -14.09
C ALA A 47 -1.92 11.24 -12.97
N MET A 48 -2.18 10.09 -12.32
CA MET A 48 -1.30 9.51 -11.32
C MET A 48 0.09 9.16 -11.90
N GLY A 49 0.14 8.58 -13.10
CA GLY A 49 1.41 8.30 -13.77
C GLY A 49 2.18 9.57 -14.11
N GLN A 50 1.49 10.57 -14.66
CA GLN A 50 2.08 11.85 -15.06
C GLN A 50 2.65 12.62 -13.86
N VAL A 51 1.87 12.77 -12.78
CA VAL A 51 2.31 13.52 -11.59
C VAL A 51 3.53 12.87 -10.92
N LEU A 52 3.62 11.54 -10.92
CA LEU A 52 4.76 10.81 -10.39
C LEU A 52 6.00 10.98 -11.29
N ALA A 53 5.82 10.91 -12.62
CA ALA A 53 6.91 11.15 -13.56
C ALA A 53 7.47 12.57 -13.42
N TYR A 54 6.61 13.57 -13.31
CA TYR A 54 7.04 14.97 -13.16
C TYR A 54 7.68 15.27 -11.80
N GLN A 55 7.17 14.67 -10.71
CA GLN A 55 7.72 14.87 -9.37
C GLN A 55 9.19 14.42 -9.26
N SER A 56 9.63 13.47 -10.08
CA SER A 56 11.05 13.04 -10.12
C SER A 56 12.04 14.17 -10.45
N TYR A 57 11.60 15.20 -11.19
CA TYR A 57 12.39 16.40 -11.50
C TYR A 57 12.30 17.49 -10.42
N TYR A 58 11.41 17.31 -9.45
CA TYR A 58 11.15 18.23 -8.36
C TYR A 58 11.10 17.47 -7.01
N PRO A 59 12.21 16.86 -6.56
CA PRO A 59 12.20 15.90 -5.44
C PRO A 59 11.71 16.49 -4.12
N ASN A 60 11.83 17.80 -3.93
CA ASN A 60 11.35 18.51 -2.74
C ASN A 60 9.84 18.87 -2.80
N HIS A 61 9.16 18.57 -3.90
CA HIS A 61 7.75 18.84 -4.10
C HIS A 61 6.94 17.57 -3.90
N LYS A 62 5.71 17.73 -3.43
CA LYS A 62 4.76 16.63 -3.28
C LYS A 62 3.90 16.48 -4.54
N PRO A 63 3.69 15.26 -5.04
CA PRO A 63 2.75 15.05 -6.14
C PRO A 63 1.32 15.24 -5.63
N ARG A 64 0.45 15.86 -6.44
CA ARG A 64 -0.95 16.08 -6.08
C ARG A 64 -1.86 16.01 -7.30
N LEU A 65 -2.91 15.20 -7.22
CA LEU A 65 -3.93 15.13 -8.25
C LEU A 65 -5.02 16.16 -7.96
N TYR A 66 -5.40 16.94 -8.98
CA TYR A 66 -6.58 17.79 -8.97
C TYR A 66 -7.60 17.23 -9.96
N LEU A 67 -8.54 16.44 -9.45
CA LEU A 67 -9.56 15.78 -10.27
C LEU A 67 -10.83 16.62 -10.32
N TYR A 68 -11.34 16.85 -11.52
CA TYR A 68 -12.60 17.57 -11.75
C TYR A 68 -13.67 16.71 -12.43
N GLY A 69 -14.93 17.08 -12.24
CA GLY A 69 -16.09 16.31 -12.71
C GLY A 69 -16.51 15.19 -11.75
N LYS A 70 -17.51 14.41 -12.16
CA LYS A 70 -17.99 13.27 -11.38
C LYS A 70 -17.16 12.02 -11.72
N PRO A 71 -16.45 11.41 -10.76
CA PRO A 71 -15.82 10.12 -11.01
C PRO A 71 -16.90 9.04 -11.17
N ALA A 72 -16.65 8.07 -12.05
CA ALA A 72 -17.47 6.86 -12.15
C ALA A 72 -17.35 5.96 -10.90
N ILE A 73 -16.30 6.18 -10.09
CA ILE A 73 -15.98 5.43 -8.88
C ILE A 73 -15.89 6.37 -7.67
N THR A 74 -15.93 5.83 -6.46
CA THR A 74 -15.84 6.66 -5.25
C THR A 74 -14.46 7.28 -5.09
N LYS A 75 -14.40 8.51 -4.57
CA LYS A 75 -13.16 9.19 -4.17
C LYS A 75 -12.29 8.30 -3.28
N LYS A 76 -12.92 7.56 -2.35
CA LYS A 76 -12.26 6.63 -1.43
C LYS A 76 -11.47 5.55 -2.17
N LEU A 77 -12.03 4.97 -3.24
CA LEU A 77 -11.33 3.97 -4.03
C LEU A 77 -10.10 4.55 -4.74
N ILE A 78 -10.21 5.77 -5.28
CA ILE A 78 -9.07 6.47 -5.89
C ILE A 78 -7.96 6.69 -4.85
N GLU A 79 -8.33 7.18 -3.66
CA GLU A 79 -7.38 7.40 -2.55
C GLU A 79 -6.69 6.11 -2.09
N GLU A 80 -7.40 4.97 -2.05
CA GLU A 80 -6.85 3.66 -1.74
C GLU A 80 -5.83 3.21 -2.80
N GLN A 81 -6.16 3.40 -4.08
CA GLN A 81 -5.28 3.01 -5.18
C GLN A 81 -4.01 3.87 -5.24
N CYS A 82 -4.09 5.16 -4.92
CA CYS A 82 -2.92 6.03 -4.81
C CYS A 82 -1.96 5.64 -3.66
N LYS A 83 -2.38 4.78 -2.72
CA LYS A 83 -1.51 4.24 -1.64
C LYS A 83 -0.79 2.96 -2.04
N ILE A 84 -1.19 2.29 -3.12
CA ILE A 84 -0.59 1.03 -3.58
C ILE A 84 0.93 1.15 -3.83
N PRO A 85 1.48 2.24 -4.41
CA PRO A 85 2.92 2.38 -4.59
C PRO A 85 3.71 2.31 -3.28
N VAL A 86 3.17 2.87 -2.20
CA VAL A 86 3.76 2.78 -0.85
C VAL A 86 3.70 1.35 -0.34
N ARG A 87 2.55 0.68 -0.46
CA ARG A 87 2.37 -0.71 0.00
C ARG A 87 3.30 -1.68 -0.74
N VAL A 88 3.39 -1.56 -2.07
CA VAL A 88 4.28 -2.39 -2.90
C VAL A 88 5.74 -2.14 -2.56
N LEU A 89 6.14 -0.89 -2.32
CA LEU A 89 7.50 -0.55 -1.88
C LEU A 89 7.82 -1.22 -0.55
N LEU A 90 6.92 -1.13 0.43
CA LEU A 90 7.12 -1.71 1.76
C LEU A 90 7.14 -3.25 1.74
N GLN A 91 6.34 -3.88 0.88
CA GLN A 91 6.32 -5.34 0.72
C GLN A 91 7.61 -5.89 0.10
N ARG A 92 8.28 -5.12 -0.77
CA ARG A 92 9.52 -5.53 -1.44
C ARG A 92 10.77 -5.40 -0.58
N ILE A 93 10.72 -4.59 0.47
CA ILE A 93 11.86 -4.32 1.34
C ILE A 93 11.60 -4.98 2.69
N PRO A 94 12.33 -6.05 3.05
CA PRO A 94 11.98 -6.86 4.22
C PRO A 94 12.29 -6.18 5.54
N ASP A 95 13.28 -5.29 5.58
CA ASP A 95 13.75 -4.68 6.81
C ASP A 95 13.17 -3.28 7.06
N THR A 96 12.86 -2.98 8.32
CA THR A 96 12.27 -1.71 8.76
C THR A 96 13.13 -0.50 8.39
N GLN A 97 14.46 -0.62 8.43
CA GLN A 97 15.35 0.50 8.11
C GLN A 97 15.38 0.81 6.61
N GLY A 98 15.43 -0.22 5.78
CA GLY A 98 15.33 -0.13 4.33
C GLY A 98 13.98 0.43 3.90
N ARG A 99 12.89 0.01 4.55
CA ARG A 99 11.55 0.60 4.35
C ARG A 99 11.54 2.10 4.65
N ILE A 100 12.07 2.50 5.80
CA ILE A 100 12.16 3.91 6.21
C ILE A 100 13.00 4.72 5.22
N GLN A 101 14.16 4.19 4.81
CA GLN A 101 15.03 4.85 3.83
C GLN A 101 14.37 4.97 2.47
N ALA A 102 13.72 3.91 1.98
CA ALA A 102 13.03 3.93 0.70
C ALA A 102 11.87 4.90 0.69
N LEU A 103 11.05 4.97 1.74
CA LEU A 103 9.98 5.96 1.83
C LEU A 103 10.49 7.40 1.73
N VAL A 104 11.67 7.69 2.30
CA VAL A 104 12.28 9.02 2.18
C VAL A 104 12.90 9.23 0.80
N ARG A 105 13.67 8.25 0.31
CA ARG A 105 14.38 8.29 -0.98
C ARG A 105 13.43 8.45 -2.17
N GLU A 106 12.34 7.69 -2.16
CA GLU A 106 11.32 7.72 -3.22
C GLU A 106 10.32 8.90 -3.05
N GLY A 107 10.56 9.79 -2.07
CA GLY A 107 9.76 11.00 -1.88
C GLY A 107 8.37 10.79 -1.24
N PHE A 108 8.04 9.57 -0.81
CA PHE A 108 6.78 9.29 -0.11
C PHE A 108 6.71 9.94 1.28
N CYS A 109 7.86 10.12 1.95
CA CYS A 109 7.96 10.72 3.29
C CYS A 109 9.02 11.83 3.34
N ARG A 110 8.67 12.96 3.97
CA ARG A 110 9.55 14.15 4.09
C ARG A 110 10.83 13.91 4.90
N ASN A 111 10.77 13.02 5.89
CA ASN A 111 11.86 12.73 6.80
C ASN A 111 11.70 11.34 7.41
N ARG A 112 12.74 10.88 8.11
CA ARG A 112 12.80 9.55 8.73
C ARG A 112 11.71 9.36 9.80
N GLY A 113 11.36 10.40 10.55
CA GLY A 113 10.30 10.31 11.57
C GLY A 113 8.92 10.01 10.98
N ASN A 114 8.56 10.71 9.90
CA ASN A 114 7.32 10.44 9.17
C ASN A 114 7.32 9.05 8.53
N ALA A 115 8.46 8.65 7.94
CA ALA A 115 8.61 7.31 7.36
C ALA A 115 8.48 6.21 8.42
N GLN A 116 9.05 6.42 9.61
CA GLN A 116 8.95 5.49 10.73
C GLN A 116 7.50 5.35 11.21
N ALA A 117 6.76 6.46 11.32
CA ALA A 117 5.33 6.42 11.65
C ALA A 117 4.52 5.64 10.59
N VAL A 118 4.81 5.85 9.30
CA VAL A 118 4.15 5.12 8.20
C VAL A 118 4.45 3.63 8.27
N VAL A 119 5.71 3.24 8.53
CA VAL A 119 6.09 1.82 8.67
C VAL A 119 5.40 1.19 9.88
N VAL A 120 5.39 1.85 11.04
CA VAL A 120 4.70 1.35 12.25
C VAL A 120 3.20 1.17 11.99
N LEU A 121 2.54 2.14 11.35
CA LEU A 121 1.12 2.05 11.00
C LEU A 121 0.86 0.92 9.99
N SER A 122 1.74 0.74 9.00
CA SER A 122 1.65 -0.37 8.04
C SER A 122 1.79 -1.72 8.76
N GLU A 123 2.78 -1.88 9.62
CA GLU A 123 3.01 -3.11 10.40
C GLU A 123 1.89 -3.39 11.39
N GLN A 124 1.29 -2.36 12.01
CA GLN A 124 0.10 -2.51 12.85
C GLN A 124 -1.10 -2.98 12.02
N HIS A 125 -1.31 -2.41 10.83
CA HIS A 125 -2.39 -2.79 9.94
C HIS A 125 -2.22 -4.22 9.40
N GLU A 126 -1.01 -4.60 9.00
CA GLU A 126 -0.65 -5.97 8.60
C GLU A 126 -0.93 -6.96 9.73
N ARG A 127 -0.46 -6.67 10.96
CA ARG A 127 -0.75 -7.52 12.13
C ARG A 127 -2.25 -7.68 12.39
N ASN A 128 -3.03 -6.61 12.30
CA ASN A 128 -4.48 -6.68 12.51
C ASN A 128 -5.18 -7.50 11.42
N SER A 129 -4.71 -7.39 10.17
CA SER A 129 -5.22 -8.16 9.04
C SER A 129 -4.87 -9.65 9.18
N ASP A 130 -3.63 -9.97 9.55
CA ASP A 130 -3.18 -11.35 9.81
C ASP A 130 -3.99 -12.00 10.93
N ARG A 131 -4.23 -11.27 12.03
CA ARG A 131 -5.06 -11.73 13.16
C ARG A 131 -6.50 -12.02 12.72
N LEU A 132 -7.09 -11.17 11.89
CA LEU A 132 -8.43 -11.37 11.36
C LEU A 132 -8.49 -12.60 10.44
N LEU A 133 -7.47 -12.79 9.59
CA LEU A 133 -7.35 -13.95 8.72
C LEU A 133 -7.19 -15.24 9.53
N VAL A 134 -6.38 -15.25 10.59
CA VAL A 134 -6.24 -16.41 11.47
C VAL A 134 -7.56 -16.72 12.18
N ARG A 135 -8.23 -15.73 12.77
CA ARG A 135 -9.55 -15.95 13.40
C ARG A 135 -10.57 -16.51 12.42
N THR A 136 -10.58 -15.99 11.20
CA THR A 136 -11.45 -16.47 10.12
C THR A 136 -11.09 -17.90 9.73
N GLY A 137 -9.80 -18.20 9.54
CA GLY A 137 -9.32 -19.54 9.19
C GLY A 137 -9.63 -20.57 10.26
N VAL A 138 -9.55 -20.21 11.54
CA VAL A 138 -9.93 -21.10 12.65
C VAL A 138 -11.43 -21.32 12.68
N ARG A 139 -12.24 -20.25 12.58
CA ARG A 139 -13.70 -20.33 12.54
C ARG A 139 -14.22 -21.16 11.36
N ASP A 140 -13.60 -21.00 10.20
CA ASP A 140 -13.96 -21.70 8.96
C ASP A 140 -13.39 -23.15 8.93
N GLY A 141 -12.66 -23.58 9.98
CA GLY A 141 -12.09 -24.92 10.08
C GLY A 141 -10.88 -25.18 9.17
N HIS A 142 -10.24 -24.13 8.65
CA HIS A 142 -9.01 -24.22 7.85
C HIS A 142 -7.75 -24.29 8.72
N LEU A 143 -7.77 -23.66 9.89
CA LEU A 143 -6.70 -23.72 10.88
C LEU A 143 -7.19 -24.49 12.11
N ARG A 144 -6.30 -25.29 12.73
CA ARG A 144 -6.61 -25.91 14.01
C ARG A 144 -6.87 -24.83 15.08
N SER A 145 -7.93 -25.04 15.85
CA SER A 145 -8.14 -24.25 17.07
C SER A 145 -7.05 -24.61 18.08
N PRO A 146 -6.44 -23.62 18.74
CA PRO A 146 -5.59 -23.88 19.89
C PRO A 146 -6.39 -24.56 21.02
N PRO A 147 -5.73 -25.23 21.98
CA PRO A 147 -6.40 -26.04 22.99
C PRO A 147 -7.29 -25.29 23.97
N SER A 148 -7.30 -23.95 23.96
CA SER A 148 -8.09 -23.10 24.85
C SER A 148 -9.54 -22.96 24.34
N ASP A 149 -10.51 -22.99 25.27
CA ASP A 149 -11.95 -22.87 24.96
C ASP A 149 -12.34 -21.49 24.38
N GLN A 150 -11.43 -20.51 24.41
CA GLN A 150 -11.57 -19.21 23.75
C GLN A 150 -10.24 -18.84 23.09
N LEU A 151 -10.25 -18.47 21.81
CA LEU A 151 -9.07 -17.91 21.15
C LEU A 151 -8.70 -16.57 21.78
N GLY A 152 -7.78 -16.63 22.75
CA GLY A 152 -7.16 -15.46 23.32
C GLY A 152 -6.32 -14.72 22.28
N GLN A 153 -6.05 -13.44 22.52
CA GLN A 153 -5.19 -12.65 21.64
C GLN A 153 -3.78 -13.25 21.52
N ALA A 154 -3.27 -13.83 22.61
CA ALA A 154 -1.96 -14.52 22.64
C ALA A 154 -1.94 -15.78 21.76
N ASP A 155 -3.03 -16.54 21.73
CA ASP A 155 -3.14 -17.75 20.90
C ASP A 155 -3.16 -17.41 19.40
N VAL A 156 -3.90 -16.35 19.03
CA VAL A 156 -3.92 -15.83 17.66
C VAL A 156 -2.53 -15.35 17.25
N ASP A 157 -1.84 -14.63 18.13
CA ASP A 157 -0.49 -14.10 17.85
C ASP A 157 0.55 -15.21 17.68
N ALA A 158 0.47 -16.28 18.48
CA ALA A 158 1.31 -17.45 18.32
C ALA A 158 1.11 -18.13 16.96
N VAL A 159 -0.15 -18.31 16.53
CA VAL A 159 -0.47 -18.88 15.21
C VAL A 159 0.05 -17.99 14.08
N VAL A 160 -0.16 -16.67 14.14
CA VAL A 160 0.38 -15.71 13.16
C VAL A 160 1.90 -15.82 13.08
N GLN A 161 2.60 -15.92 14.21
CA GLN A 161 4.05 -16.01 14.24
C GLN A 161 4.58 -17.32 13.65
N THR A 162 3.90 -18.45 13.90
CA THR A 162 4.24 -19.74 13.29
C THR A 162 4.06 -19.69 11.77
N ILE A 163 2.94 -19.16 11.27
CA ILE A 163 2.69 -18.99 9.83
C ILE A 163 3.79 -18.14 9.18
N ARG A 164 4.13 -16.99 9.77
CA ARG A 164 5.19 -16.10 9.27
C ARG A 164 6.54 -16.81 9.21
N THR A 165 6.86 -17.60 10.23
CA THR A 165 8.12 -18.36 10.31
C THR A 165 8.21 -19.40 9.19
N VAL A 166 7.10 -20.10 8.90
CA VAL A 166 7.02 -21.04 7.76
C VAL A 166 7.25 -20.29 6.44
N PHE A 167 6.56 -19.16 6.25
CA PHE A 167 6.59 -18.43 4.97
C PHE A 167 7.94 -17.74 4.72
N GLN A 168 8.68 -17.39 5.78
CA GLN A 168 10.04 -16.86 5.69
C GLN A 168 11.06 -17.95 5.31
N ARG A 169 10.86 -19.19 5.75
CA ARG A 169 11.81 -20.30 5.51
C ARG A 169 11.55 -21.01 4.19
N VAL A 170 10.31 -20.99 3.71
CA VAL A 170 9.87 -21.74 2.53
C VAL A 170 9.41 -20.76 1.46
N ALA A 171 10.15 -20.68 0.36
CA ALA A 171 9.86 -19.75 -0.73
C ALA A 171 8.67 -20.20 -1.58
N GLU A 172 8.59 -21.49 -1.90
CA GLU A 172 7.62 -22.07 -2.83
C GLU A 172 6.25 -22.29 -2.19
N ALA A 173 5.18 -21.93 -2.90
CA ALA A 173 3.80 -21.96 -2.39
C ALA A 173 3.35 -23.37 -2.00
N ASP A 174 3.64 -24.38 -2.83
CA ASP A 174 3.26 -25.77 -2.56
C ASP A 174 4.02 -26.34 -1.35
N GLN A 175 5.29 -25.95 -1.18
CA GLN A 175 6.09 -26.36 -0.03
C GLN A 175 5.61 -25.67 1.27
N ARG A 176 5.09 -24.44 1.19
CA ARG A 176 4.46 -23.78 2.35
C ARG A 176 3.25 -24.54 2.84
N ALA A 177 2.41 -25.05 1.92
CA ALA A 177 1.23 -25.83 2.29
C ALA A 177 1.61 -27.12 3.04
N ILE A 178 2.67 -27.81 2.57
CA ILE A 178 3.22 -28.99 3.27
C ILE A 178 3.72 -28.60 4.66
N ALA A 179 4.54 -27.55 4.76
CA ALA A 179 5.11 -27.11 6.03
C ALA A 179 4.03 -26.68 7.05
N LEU A 180 2.91 -26.08 6.60
CA LEU A 180 1.77 -25.75 7.46
C LEU A 180 1.06 -26.97 8.04
N VAL A 181 1.03 -28.09 7.31
CA VAL A 181 0.50 -29.37 7.81
C VAL A 181 1.48 -29.99 8.80
N GLU A 182 2.78 -29.97 8.49
CA GLU A 182 3.83 -30.54 9.36
C GLU A 182 3.92 -29.86 10.72
N VAL A 183 3.76 -28.53 10.78
CA VAL A 183 3.70 -27.79 12.06
C VAL A 183 2.36 -27.93 12.77
N GLY A 184 1.43 -28.74 12.24
CA GLY A 184 0.15 -29.04 12.85
C GLY A 184 -0.88 -27.91 12.78
N LEU A 185 -0.64 -26.86 11.98
CA LEU A 185 -1.59 -25.75 11.84
C LEU A 185 -2.79 -26.12 10.95
N CYS A 186 -2.57 -26.97 9.95
CA CYS A 186 -3.59 -27.48 9.05
C CYS A 186 -3.67 -29.01 9.16
N THR A 187 -4.88 -29.58 9.08
CA THR A 187 -5.06 -31.05 9.09
C THR A 187 -4.90 -31.69 7.72
N THR A 188 -5.06 -30.92 6.64
CA THR A 188 -4.98 -31.40 5.26
C THR A 188 -4.26 -30.38 4.38
N LEU A 189 -3.68 -30.87 3.28
CA LEU A 189 -3.05 -30.02 2.27
C LEU A 189 -4.06 -29.04 1.63
N ALA A 190 -5.31 -29.46 1.41
CA ALA A 190 -6.34 -28.59 0.84
C ALA A 190 -6.66 -27.38 1.74
N GLN A 191 -6.73 -27.60 3.07
CA GLN A 191 -6.88 -26.50 4.03
C GLN A 191 -5.64 -25.59 4.02
N ALA A 192 -4.43 -26.17 3.96
CA ALA A 192 -3.19 -25.40 3.93
C ALA A 192 -3.05 -24.55 2.66
N GLN A 193 -3.47 -25.06 1.50
CA GLN A 193 -3.51 -24.30 0.25
C GLN A 193 -4.49 -23.14 0.32
N SER A 194 -5.71 -23.35 0.85
CA SER A 194 -6.70 -22.28 1.08
C SER A 194 -6.14 -21.17 1.99
N VAL A 195 -5.41 -21.54 3.04
CA VAL A 195 -4.72 -20.59 3.93
C VAL A 195 -3.64 -19.82 3.17
N GLY A 196 -2.81 -20.51 2.38
CA GLY A 196 -1.78 -19.91 1.54
C GLY A 196 -2.32 -18.89 0.54
N GLU A 197 -3.42 -19.22 -0.15
CA GLU A 197 -4.08 -18.33 -1.11
C GLU A 197 -4.66 -17.08 -0.45
N ARG A 198 -5.22 -17.20 0.76
CA ARG A 198 -5.81 -16.08 1.51
C ARG A 198 -4.74 -15.14 2.08
N LEU A 199 -3.57 -15.67 2.46
CA LEU A 199 -2.45 -14.90 2.99
C LEU A 199 -1.54 -14.27 1.92
N SER A 200 -1.65 -14.71 0.66
CA SER A 200 -0.87 -14.17 -0.46
C SER A 200 -1.56 -13.00 -1.20
N LYS A 201 -2.77 -12.60 -0.78
CA LYS A 201 -3.57 -11.49 -1.34
C LYS A 201 -3.42 -10.22 -0.51
#